data_AF-A0A426Z7Z3-F1
#
_entry.id   AF-A0A426Z7Z3-F1
#
_cell.length_a   1.000
_cell.length_b   1.000
_cell.length_c   1.000
_cell.angle_alpha   90.00
_cell.angle_beta   90.00
_cell.angle_gamma   90.00
#
_symmetry.space_group_name_H-M   'P 1'
#
loop_
_entity.id
_entity.type
_entity.pdbx_description
1 polymer ?
#
loop_
_entity_poly.entity_id
_entity_poly.type
_entity_poly.pdbx_seq_one_letter_code
_entity_poly.pdbx_strand_id
1 'polypeptide(L)'
;VAVSEVNQLSRDTDLPPGQPLQPSQSSASLGVIGRRSGSELGAIGDNISGVAGNSGGMHDQIYNLQMLEAAYYKLPQPRDSERAKNYVPRHPAVTPSSYPQTQAPIVDNPAFWERLGLDPLGTDALFFAFYYQQYLAARELKRQSWRFHKKFNTWFQRHEEPKVTNDNFERGNYVYFDFHIANDGSQHGWCQRIKTDFTFEYDFLEDELVV
;
A
#
# COMPACT_ATOMS: atom_id res chain seq x y z
N VAL A 1 -28.38 33.40 -39.63
CA VAL A 1 -29.72 33.54 -38.98
C VAL A 1 -30.16 32.13 -38.61
N ALA A 2 -30.38 31.67 -37.38
CA ALA A 2 -30.24 32.17 -36.01
C ALA A 2 -30.11 30.89 -35.12
N VAL A 3 -29.12 30.81 -34.23
CA VAL A 3 -29.25 30.78 -32.75
C VAL A 3 -30.44 29.99 -32.18
N SER A 4 -30.15 28.96 -31.39
CA SER A 4 -30.95 28.61 -30.20
C SER A 4 -30.03 27.99 -29.14
N GLU A 5 -29.62 28.82 -28.16
CA GLU A 5 -29.24 28.39 -26.82
C GLU A 5 -30.49 27.87 -26.08
N VAL A 6 -30.34 26.79 -25.29
CA VAL A 6 -31.05 26.65 -24.00
C VAL A 6 -30.15 25.93 -23.00
N ASN A 7 -29.51 26.76 -22.18
CA ASN A 7 -29.39 26.74 -20.73
C ASN A 7 -29.15 25.44 -19.93
N GLN A 8 -28.19 25.57 -19.03
CA GLN A 8 -27.75 24.66 -17.97
C GLN A 8 -28.87 24.33 -16.98
N LEU A 9 -28.88 23.07 -16.52
CA LEU A 9 -29.37 22.73 -15.18
C LEU A 9 -28.31 21.86 -14.51
N SER A 10 -27.59 22.49 -13.58
CA SER A 10 -26.82 21.86 -12.51
C SER A 10 -27.71 20.85 -11.79
N ARG A 11 -27.30 19.58 -11.81
CA ARG A 11 -27.88 18.54 -10.94
C ARG A 11 -26.88 18.23 -9.84
N ASP A 12 -27.07 18.91 -8.73
CA ASP A 12 -26.64 18.44 -7.41
C ASP A 12 -27.12 17.00 -7.26
N THR A 13 -26.18 16.06 -7.15
CA THR A 13 -26.49 14.69 -6.81
C THR A 13 -26.30 14.55 -5.32
N ASP A 14 -27.41 14.67 -4.60
CA ASP A 14 -27.57 14.23 -3.22
C ASP A 14 -27.13 12.78 -3.09
N LEU A 15 -26.14 12.52 -2.23
CA LEU A 15 -25.76 11.20 -1.76
C LEU A 15 -26.11 11.09 -0.26
N PRO A 16 -26.67 9.94 0.19
CA PRO A 16 -27.28 9.81 1.52
C PRO A 16 -26.24 9.76 2.66
N PRO A 17 -26.63 10.12 3.90
CA PRO A 17 -25.69 10.21 5.02
C PRO A 17 -25.46 8.86 5.71
N GLY A 18 -24.18 8.58 6.00
CA GLY A 18 -23.74 8.06 7.29
C GLY A 18 -23.88 6.55 7.55
N GLN A 19 -22.78 5.82 7.39
CA GLN A 19 -22.40 4.78 8.35
C GLN A 19 -21.09 5.19 9.03
N PRO A 20 -21.01 5.16 10.38
CA PRO A 20 -19.82 5.62 11.09
C PRO A 20 -18.69 4.59 10.97
N LEU A 21 -17.59 5.00 10.34
CA LEU A 21 -16.30 4.33 10.48
C LEU A 21 -15.70 4.72 11.83
N GLN A 22 -15.40 3.71 12.65
CA GLN A 22 -14.75 3.85 13.95
C GLN A 22 -13.37 4.53 13.82
N PRO A 23 -12.94 5.28 14.85
CA PRO A 23 -11.69 6.03 14.82
C PRO A 23 -10.45 5.14 14.78
N SER A 24 -9.49 5.60 14.00
CA SER A 24 -8.13 5.12 13.85
C SER A 24 -7.43 4.92 15.20
N GLN A 25 -6.89 3.72 15.42
CA GLN A 25 -5.74 3.56 16.29
C GLN A 25 -4.47 3.83 15.48
N SER A 26 -3.66 4.74 16.01
CA SER A 26 -2.34 5.10 15.54
C SER A 26 -1.39 3.90 15.59
N SER A 27 -1.07 3.32 14.43
CA SER A 27 0.03 2.37 14.31
C SER A 27 1.34 3.12 14.08
N ALA A 28 1.81 3.80 15.12
CA ALA A 28 3.22 4.12 15.26
C ALA A 28 3.91 2.91 15.90
N SER A 29 4.67 2.14 15.12
CA SER A 29 5.96 1.56 15.53
C SER A 29 6.44 0.55 14.50
N LEU A 30 7.58 0.89 13.90
CA LEU A 30 8.52 -0.04 13.30
C LEU A 30 8.66 -1.26 14.21
N GLY A 31 8.55 -2.46 13.64
CA GLY A 31 8.73 -3.73 14.34
C GLY A 31 10.18 -3.90 14.81
N VAL A 32 10.55 -3.20 15.88
CA VAL A 32 11.63 -3.61 16.76
C VAL A 32 11.08 -4.77 17.58
N ILE A 33 11.55 -5.98 17.30
CA ILE A 33 11.34 -7.10 18.21
C ILE A 33 12.16 -6.79 19.47
N GLY A 34 11.49 -6.29 20.50
CA GLY A 34 12.08 -6.10 21.82
C GLY A 34 11.69 -4.77 22.43
N ARG A 35 10.62 -4.80 23.23
CA ARG A 35 10.23 -3.92 24.36
C ARG A 35 8.74 -3.63 24.32
N ARG A 36 7.95 -4.65 24.65
CA ARG A 36 6.66 -4.43 25.32
C ARG A 36 6.97 -4.48 26.81
N SER A 37 6.75 -3.37 27.47
CA SER A 37 6.83 -3.21 28.92
C SER A 37 5.70 -4.04 29.55
N GLY A 38 5.94 -5.34 29.71
CA GLY A 38 5.22 -6.19 30.64
C GLY A 38 6.14 -6.44 31.81
N SER A 39 5.76 -5.98 33.00
CA SER A 39 6.47 -6.25 34.24
C SER A 39 6.35 -7.72 34.62
N GLU A 40 6.94 -8.65 33.86
CA GLU A 40 6.98 -10.06 34.26
C GLU A 40 8.01 -10.98 33.57
N LEU A 41 8.93 -10.46 32.76
CA LEU A 41 10.04 -11.29 32.26
C LEU A 41 11.35 -10.51 32.37
N GLY A 42 12.24 -11.05 33.21
CA GLY A 42 13.49 -10.43 33.64
C GLY A 42 14.35 -9.98 32.47
N ALA A 43 14.79 -8.73 32.54
CA ALA A 43 15.80 -8.18 31.65
C ALA A 43 17.11 -8.98 31.81
N ILE A 44 17.64 -9.45 30.69
CA ILE A 44 19.00 -9.99 30.62
C ILE A 44 19.95 -8.79 30.68
N GLY A 45 20.73 -8.73 31.75
CA GLY A 45 21.79 -7.76 31.95
C GLY A 45 21.40 -6.69 32.94
N ASP A 46 21.49 -7.03 34.23
CA ASP A 46 21.81 -6.13 35.35
C ASP A 46 21.84 -6.94 36.66
N ASN A 47 22.70 -7.95 36.77
CA ASN A 47 23.06 -8.48 38.09
C ASN A 47 24.48 -9.05 38.12
N ILE A 48 25.47 -8.18 37.93
CA ILE A 48 26.84 -8.43 38.38
C ILE A 48 26.97 -7.74 39.74
N SER A 49 26.40 -8.34 40.78
CA SER A 49 26.80 -8.09 42.18
C SER A 49 26.29 -9.25 43.02
N GLY A 50 27.25 -9.97 43.62
CA GLY A 50 27.09 -11.34 44.02
C GLY A 50 26.12 -11.61 45.17
N VAL A 51 25.62 -12.84 45.18
CA VAL A 51 25.32 -13.58 46.41
C VAL A 51 25.79 -15.01 46.22
N ALA A 52 26.80 -15.37 47.01
CA ALA A 52 27.26 -16.74 47.18
C ALA A 52 26.17 -17.57 47.86
N GLY A 53 25.90 -18.76 47.32
CA GLY A 53 25.11 -19.81 47.98
C GLY A 53 23.90 -20.29 47.18
N ASN A 54 24.11 -21.28 46.30
CA ASN A 54 23.31 -22.50 46.17
C ASN A 54 23.47 -23.13 44.78
N SER A 55 23.51 -24.46 44.76
CA SER A 55 23.66 -25.37 43.63
C SER A 55 22.64 -25.21 42.49
N GLY A 56 21.70 -24.26 42.58
CA GLY A 56 20.73 -23.91 41.54
C GLY A 56 21.34 -23.15 40.36
N GLY A 57 22.34 -22.28 40.58
CA GLY A 57 22.96 -21.52 39.49
C GLY A 57 23.75 -22.37 38.48
N MET A 58 24.32 -23.50 38.93
CA MET A 58 24.99 -24.46 38.04
C MET A 58 23.97 -25.33 37.29
N HIS A 59 22.84 -25.68 37.91
CA HIS A 59 21.75 -26.38 37.25
C HIS A 59 21.14 -25.52 36.13
N ASP A 60 20.93 -24.23 36.41
CA ASP A 60 20.49 -23.24 35.43
C ASP A 60 21.52 -23.07 34.30
N GLN A 61 22.82 -23.07 34.62
CA GLN A 61 23.86 -22.97 33.58
C GLN A 61 23.91 -24.19 32.67
N ILE A 62 23.81 -25.41 33.22
CA ILE A 62 23.78 -26.65 32.44
C ILE A 62 22.50 -26.72 31.60
N TYR A 63 21.35 -26.38 32.18
CA TYR A 63 20.08 -26.31 31.48
C TYR A 63 20.11 -25.30 30.32
N ASN A 64 20.66 -24.10 30.56
CA ASN A 64 20.85 -23.09 29.53
C ASN A 64 21.77 -23.58 28.40
N LEU A 65 22.82 -24.34 28.72
CA LEU A 65 23.71 -24.94 27.72
C LEU A 65 22.98 -25.97 26.86
N GLN A 66 22.17 -26.84 27.48
CA GLN A 66 21.35 -27.83 26.78
C GLN A 66 20.31 -27.16 25.87
N MET A 67 19.67 -26.09 26.33
CA MET A 67 18.73 -25.31 25.52
C MET A 67 19.41 -24.62 24.35
N LEU A 68 20.65 -24.11 24.55
CA LEU A 68 21.44 -23.50 23.47
C LEU A 68 21.86 -24.54 22.42
N GLU A 69 22.26 -25.73 22.84
CA GLU A 69 22.59 -26.85 21.94
C GLU A 69 21.35 -27.28 21.12
N ALA A 70 20.18 -27.40 21.76
CA ALA A 70 18.94 -27.69 21.06
C ALA A 70 18.55 -26.59 20.04
N ALA A 71 18.77 -25.32 20.38
CA ALA A 71 18.52 -24.19 19.50
C ALA A 71 19.52 -24.13 18.32
N TYR A 72 20.77 -24.54 18.54
CA TYR A 72 21.80 -24.59 17.50
C TYR A 72 21.39 -25.53 16.34
N TYR A 73 20.76 -26.66 16.63
CA TYR A 73 20.22 -27.56 15.60
C TYR A 73 18.96 -27.01 14.90
N LYS A 74 18.39 -25.90 15.38
CA LYS A 74 17.19 -25.24 14.84
C LYS A 74 17.39 -23.73 14.67
N LEU A 75 18.55 -23.33 14.14
CA LEU A 75 18.86 -21.93 13.87
C LEU A 75 17.78 -21.29 12.97
N PRO A 76 17.24 -20.12 13.36
CA PRO A 76 16.38 -19.34 12.48
C PRO A 76 17.08 -19.09 11.14
N GLN A 77 16.39 -19.40 10.06
CA GLN A 77 16.82 -19.13 8.71
C GLN A 77 16.46 -17.69 8.32
N PRO A 78 17.16 -17.07 7.35
CA PRO A 78 16.78 -15.77 6.82
C PRO A 78 15.29 -15.70 6.40
N ARG A 79 14.79 -16.76 5.78
CA ARG A 79 13.38 -16.91 5.38
C ARG A 79 12.38 -16.91 6.55
N ASP A 80 12.82 -17.25 7.77
CA ASP A 80 11.95 -17.26 8.95
C ASP A 80 11.68 -15.83 9.43
N SER A 81 12.49 -14.86 9.00
CA SER A 81 12.27 -13.42 9.19
C SER A 81 11.58 -12.76 7.99
N GLU A 82 11.46 -13.46 6.87
CA GLU A 82 10.72 -12.95 5.72
C GLU A 82 9.22 -12.96 6.04
N ARG A 83 8.55 -11.83 5.79
CA ARG A 83 7.10 -11.79 5.81
C ARG A 83 6.60 -12.82 4.80
N ALA A 84 5.67 -13.70 5.17
CA ALA A 84 5.10 -14.69 4.25
C ALA A 84 4.58 -13.98 2.98
N LYS A 85 5.37 -14.07 1.91
CA LYS A 85 5.02 -13.53 0.60
C LYS A 85 4.47 -14.69 -0.20
N ASN A 86 3.15 -14.80 -0.23
CA ASN A 86 2.50 -15.63 -1.23
C ASN A 86 1.35 -14.79 -1.76
N TYR A 87 1.37 -14.51 -3.05
CA TYR A 87 0.14 -14.27 -3.77
C TYR A 87 -0.83 -15.37 -3.36
N VAL A 88 -1.87 -15.02 -2.61
CA VAL A 88 -2.93 -15.93 -2.24
C VAL A 88 -4.05 -15.68 -3.24
N PRO A 89 -4.24 -16.58 -4.23
CA PRO A 89 -5.34 -16.42 -5.16
C PRO A 89 -6.65 -16.35 -4.36
N ARG A 90 -7.46 -15.33 -4.60
CA ARG A 90 -8.78 -15.22 -3.95
C ARG A 90 -9.70 -16.40 -4.29
N HIS A 91 -9.48 -16.99 -5.46
CA HIS A 91 -10.17 -18.18 -5.95
C HIS A 91 -9.16 -19.17 -6.53
N PRO A 92 -8.60 -20.07 -5.70
CA PRO A 92 -7.72 -21.12 -6.19
C PRO A 92 -8.44 -21.99 -7.22
N ALA A 93 -7.80 -22.24 -8.35
CA ALA A 93 -8.31 -23.12 -9.41
C ALA A 93 -7.25 -24.17 -9.76
N VAL A 94 -7.69 -25.37 -10.12
CA VAL A 94 -6.79 -26.40 -10.65
C VAL A 94 -6.35 -25.97 -12.04
N THR A 95 -5.07 -25.63 -12.19
CA THR A 95 -4.47 -25.29 -13.48
C THR A 95 -3.55 -26.42 -13.94
N PRO A 96 -3.38 -26.65 -15.25
CA PRO A 96 -2.43 -27.66 -15.73
C PRO A 96 -0.99 -27.33 -15.30
N SER A 97 -0.18 -28.35 -15.02
CA SER A 97 1.21 -28.19 -14.54
C SER A 97 2.14 -27.48 -15.52
N SER A 98 1.75 -27.38 -16.80
CA SER A 98 2.48 -26.61 -17.81
C SER A 98 2.35 -25.09 -17.64
N TYR A 99 1.38 -24.61 -16.85
CA TYR A 99 1.21 -23.18 -16.55
C TYR A 99 1.99 -22.77 -15.29
N PRO A 100 2.40 -21.50 -15.16
CA PRO A 100 3.02 -20.98 -13.95
C PRO A 100 2.13 -21.23 -12.71
N GLN A 101 2.65 -21.99 -11.75
CA GLN A 101 1.96 -22.30 -10.49
C GLN A 101 2.23 -21.27 -9.40
N THR A 102 3.25 -20.43 -9.60
CA THR A 102 3.68 -19.39 -8.67
C THR A 102 3.90 -18.08 -9.43
N GLN A 103 3.80 -16.95 -8.73
CA GLN A 103 4.07 -15.64 -9.31
C GLN A 103 5.52 -15.57 -9.79
N ALA A 104 5.74 -15.01 -10.97
CA ALA A 104 7.07 -14.85 -11.52
C ALA A 104 7.93 -13.94 -10.60
N PRO A 105 9.17 -14.33 -10.22
CA PRO A 105 10.02 -13.55 -9.31
C PRO A 105 10.34 -12.13 -9.81
N ILE A 106 10.27 -11.90 -11.12
CA ILE A 106 10.50 -10.59 -11.74
C ILE A 106 9.50 -9.53 -11.27
N VAL A 107 8.33 -9.92 -10.76
CA VAL A 107 7.31 -8.98 -10.26
C VAL A 107 7.78 -8.26 -9.00
N ASP A 108 8.68 -8.86 -8.20
CA ASP A 108 9.30 -8.18 -7.06
C ASP A 108 10.42 -7.20 -7.47
N ASN A 109 10.84 -7.19 -8.74
CA ASN A 109 11.93 -6.34 -9.22
C ASN A 109 11.39 -4.94 -9.62
N PRO A 110 11.87 -3.84 -8.99
CA PRO A 110 11.57 -2.47 -9.40
C PRO A 110 11.68 -2.18 -10.90
N ALA A 111 12.73 -2.69 -11.55
CA ALA A 111 13.02 -2.40 -12.95
C ALA A 111 11.96 -2.97 -13.90
N PHE A 112 11.23 -4.01 -13.48
CA PHE A 112 10.09 -4.53 -14.23
C PHE A 112 8.97 -3.49 -14.34
N TRP A 113 8.63 -2.83 -13.22
CA TRP A 113 7.57 -1.82 -13.15
C TRP A 113 7.95 -0.56 -13.91
N GLU A 114 9.21 -0.12 -13.80
CA GLU A 114 9.74 1.00 -14.58
C GLU A 114 9.59 0.78 -16.08
N ARG A 115 9.93 -0.43 -16.54
CA ARG A 115 9.79 -0.81 -17.96
C ARG A 115 8.34 -0.90 -18.40
N LEU A 116 7.49 -1.49 -17.54
CA LEU A 116 6.06 -1.58 -17.80
C LEU A 116 5.48 -0.18 -17.97
N GLY A 117 5.88 0.76 -17.13
CA GLY A 117 5.41 2.12 -17.15
C GLY A 117 5.75 2.98 -18.38
N LEU A 118 6.60 2.53 -19.30
CA LEU A 118 7.06 3.35 -20.44
C LEU A 118 6.02 3.52 -21.55
N ASP A 119 5.03 2.63 -21.63
CA ASP A 119 4.01 2.59 -22.68
C ASP A 119 2.61 2.81 -22.09
N PRO A 120 1.66 3.47 -22.79
CA PRO A 120 0.31 3.71 -22.26
C PRO A 120 -0.42 2.43 -21.85
N LEU A 121 -0.19 1.31 -22.55
CA LEU A 121 -0.76 0.01 -22.18
C LEU A 121 -0.20 -0.48 -20.85
N GLY A 122 1.06 -0.17 -20.56
CA GLY A 122 1.68 -0.53 -19.30
C GLY A 122 1.27 0.40 -18.15
N THR A 123 0.94 1.67 -18.40
CA THR A 123 0.27 2.51 -17.40
C THR A 123 -1.08 1.93 -16.97
N ASP A 124 -1.86 1.35 -17.88
CA ASP A 124 -3.10 0.63 -17.53
C ASP A 124 -2.83 -0.56 -16.58
N ALA A 125 -1.77 -1.32 -16.86
CA ALA A 125 -1.34 -2.41 -15.99
C ALA A 125 -0.85 -1.92 -14.61
N LEU A 126 -0.29 -0.71 -14.52
CA LEU A 126 0.05 -0.09 -13.23
C LEU A 126 -1.20 0.26 -12.42
N PHE A 127 -2.24 0.81 -13.05
CA PHE A 127 -3.52 1.05 -12.38
C PHE A 127 -4.13 -0.26 -11.90
N PHE A 128 -4.14 -1.29 -12.76
CA PHE A 128 -4.58 -2.63 -12.38
C PHE A 128 -3.84 -3.13 -11.14
N ALA A 129 -2.50 -3.15 -11.19
CA ALA A 129 -1.69 -3.65 -10.09
C ALA A 129 -1.88 -2.85 -8.79
N PHE A 130 -2.06 -1.53 -8.88
CA PHE A 130 -2.32 -0.68 -7.72
C PHE A 130 -3.62 -1.06 -6.99
N TYR A 131 -4.73 -1.20 -7.70
CA TYR A 131 -6.02 -1.58 -7.07
C TYR A 131 -6.00 -3.02 -6.51
N TYR A 132 -5.07 -3.86 -6.97
CA TYR A 132 -4.75 -5.17 -6.40
C TYR A 132 -3.59 -5.14 -5.37
N GLN A 133 -3.32 -3.97 -4.79
CA GLN A 133 -2.42 -3.73 -3.65
C GLN A 133 -0.92 -3.94 -3.92
N GLN A 134 -0.42 -3.52 -5.09
CA GLN A 134 1.01 -3.52 -5.39
C GLN A 134 1.66 -2.15 -5.14
N TYR A 135 2.48 -2.05 -4.08
CA TYR A 135 3.19 -0.80 -3.74
C TYR A 135 4.18 -0.35 -4.83
N LEU A 136 4.79 -1.30 -5.55
CA LEU A 136 5.73 -1.02 -6.64
C LEU A 136 5.03 -0.28 -7.80
N ALA A 137 3.77 -0.62 -8.06
CA ALA A 137 2.96 0.07 -9.06
C ALA A 137 2.63 1.51 -8.63
N ALA A 138 2.27 1.72 -7.35
CA ALA A 138 2.05 3.06 -6.80
C ALA A 138 3.29 3.94 -6.92
N ARG A 139 4.47 3.39 -6.60
CA ARG A 139 5.75 4.09 -6.70
C ARG A 139 6.04 4.50 -8.13
N GLU A 140 5.79 3.60 -9.09
CA GLU A 140 5.98 3.88 -10.50
C GLU A 140 5.00 4.95 -11.02
N LEU A 141 3.72 4.90 -10.63
CA LEU A 141 2.75 5.94 -10.96
C LEU A 141 3.19 7.31 -10.44
N LYS A 142 3.67 7.39 -9.18
CA LYS A 142 4.23 8.64 -8.61
C LYS A 142 5.43 9.15 -9.41
N ARG A 143 6.33 8.26 -9.85
CA ARG A 143 7.49 8.58 -10.70
C ARG A 143 7.06 9.17 -12.05
N GLN A 144 5.94 8.70 -12.60
CA GLN A 144 5.31 9.24 -13.80
C GLN A 144 4.45 10.49 -13.56
N SER A 145 4.63 11.17 -12.43
CA SER A 145 3.88 12.37 -12.07
C SER A 145 2.38 12.17 -11.87
N TRP A 146 1.93 10.95 -11.61
CA TRP A 146 0.59 10.72 -11.09
C TRP A 146 0.54 11.03 -9.59
N ARG A 147 -0.61 11.54 -9.12
CA ARG A 147 -0.88 11.91 -7.74
C ARG A 147 -2.18 11.26 -7.30
N PHE A 148 -2.14 10.53 -6.19
CA PHE A 148 -3.32 9.84 -5.68
C PHE A 148 -4.15 10.79 -4.80
N HIS A 149 -5.48 10.79 -5.02
CA HIS A 149 -6.43 11.66 -4.33
C HIS A 149 -7.31 10.85 -3.38
N LYS A 150 -7.06 10.94 -2.07
CA LYS A 150 -7.69 10.13 -1.01
C LYS A 150 -9.23 10.16 -1.02
N LYS A 151 -9.83 11.31 -1.34
CA LYS A 151 -11.31 11.44 -1.39
C LYS A 151 -11.95 10.66 -2.55
N PHE A 152 -11.27 10.63 -3.70
CA PHE A 152 -11.81 10.02 -4.93
C PHE A 152 -11.25 8.62 -5.18
N ASN A 153 -10.26 8.21 -4.39
CA ASN A 153 -9.55 6.94 -4.53
C ASN A 153 -9.05 6.70 -5.96
N THR A 154 -8.55 7.75 -6.61
CA THR A 154 -7.99 7.63 -7.96
C THR A 154 -6.78 8.54 -8.16
N TRP A 155 -6.07 8.28 -9.26
CA TRP A 155 -4.86 8.95 -9.68
C TRP A 155 -5.19 10.09 -10.64
N PHE A 156 -4.52 11.22 -10.44
CA PHE A 156 -4.58 12.41 -11.29
C PHE A 156 -3.19 12.74 -11.82
N GLN A 157 -3.13 13.24 -13.05
CA GLN A 157 -1.94 13.82 -13.66
C GLN A 157 -2.33 15.17 -14.25
N ARG A 158 -1.44 16.16 -14.14
CA ARG A 158 -1.65 17.48 -14.75
C ARG A 158 -1.69 17.31 -16.28
N HIS A 159 -2.78 17.71 -16.93
CA HIS A 159 -2.86 17.74 -18.40
C HIS A 159 -2.08 18.93 -18.96
N GLU A 160 -2.04 20.02 -18.20
CA GLU A 160 -1.29 21.24 -18.45
C GLU A 160 -0.95 21.92 -17.13
N GLU A 161 -0.18 23.01 -17.17
CA GLU A 161 0.13 23.79 -15.97
C GLU A 161 -1.17 24.35 -15.34
N PRO A 162 -1.37 24.18 -14.02
CA PRO A 162 -2.58 24.65 -13.36
C PRO A 162 -2.69 26.18 -13.45
N LYS A 163 -3.92 26.65 -13.71
CA LYS A 163 -4.26 28.08 -13.83
C LYS A 163 -4.08 28.82 -12.50
N VAL A 164 -4.28 28.14 -11.38
CA VAL A 164 -4.13 28.69 -10.03
C VAL A 164 -3.37 27.68 -9.19
N THR A 165 -2.36 28.14 -8.46
CA THR A 165 -1.62 27.36 -7.47
C THR A 165 -1.45 28.22 -6.22
N ASN A 166 -1.81 27.67 -5.06
CA ASN A 166 -1.55 28.27 -3.75
C ASN A 166 -1.15 27.18 -2.75
N ASP A 167 -0.95 27.52 -1.48
CA ASP A 167 -0.47 26.59 -0.46
C ASP A 167 -1.49 25.48 -0.08
N ASN A 168 -2.76 25.62 -0.47
CA ASN A 168 -3.84 24.74 -0.05
C ASN A 168 -4.37 23.86 -1.20
N PHE A 169 -4.31 24.38 -2.44
CA PHE A 169 -4.84 23.71 -3.61
C PHE A 169 -4.20 24.20 -4.91
N GLU A 170 -4.38 23.40 -5.95
CA GLU A 170 -4.15 23.78 -7.33
C GLU A 170 -5.41 23.58 -8.17
N ARG A 171 -5.67 24.49 -9.11
CA ARG A 171 -6.81 24.40 -10.02
C ARG A 171 -6.37 24.43 -11.46
N GLY A 172 -6.82 23.45 -12.24
CA GLY A 172 -6.42 23.29 -13.63
C GLY A 172 -7.11 22.13 -14.33
N ASN A 173 -6.61 21.76 -15.50
CA ASN A 173 -7.08 20.61 -16.25
C ASN A 173 -6.25 19.38 -15.88
N TYR A 174 -6.92 18.29 -15.52
CA TYR A 174 -6.27 17.05 -15.10
C TYR A 174 -6.76 15.87 -15.92
N VAL A 175 -5.87 14.93 -16.19
CA VAL A 175 -6.22 13.57 -16.57
C VAL A 175 -6.41 12.76 -15.30
N TYR A 176 -7.44 11.94 -15.23
CA TYR A 176 -7.65 10.99 -14.13
C TYR A 176 -8.04 9.61 -14.66
N PHE A 177 -7.76 8.58 -13.88
CA PHE A 177 -8.18 7.22 -14.21
C PHE A 177 -9.57 6.93 -13.64
N ASP A 178 -10.55 6.66 -14.50
CA ASP A 178 -11.87 6.23 -14.08
C ASP A 178 -11.87 4.71 -13.92
N PHE A 179 -11.79 4.22 -12.68
CA PHE A 179 -11.76 2.79 -12.37
C PHE A 179 -13.16 2.16 -12.24
N HIS A 180 -14.24 2.93 -12.34
CA HIS A 180 -15.60 2.43 -12.14
C HIS A 180 -16.09 1.65 -13.37
N ILE A 181 -16.05 0.34 -13.30
CA ILE A 181 -16.65 -0.52 -14.32
C ILE A 181 -18.17 -0.50 -14.10
N ALA A 182 -18.93 0.30 -14.85
CA ALA A 182 -20.38 0.31 -14.75
C ALA A 182 -20.95 -1.00 -15.31
N ASN A 183 -21.76 -1.69 -14.51
CA ASN A 183 -22.41 -2.95 -14.89
C ASN A 183 -23.66 -2.73 -15.78
N ASP A 184 -24.11 -1.49 -15.97
CA ASP A 184 -25.41 -1.17 -16.58
C ASP A 184 -25.33 -0.65 -18.04
N GLY A 185 -24.16 -0.71 -18.67
CA GLY A 185 -23.99 -0.42 -20.09
C GLY A 185 -24.08 1.08 -20.47
N SER A 186 -24.25 1.98 -19.50
CA SER A 186 -24.40 3.41 -19.78
C SER A 186 -23.07 4.19 -19.79
N GLN A 187 -22.03 3.70 -19.12
CA GLN A 187 -20.69 4.30 -19.09
C GLN A 187 -19.60 3.22 -18.99
N HIS A 188 -18.74 3.10 -20.00
CA HIS A 188 -17.54 2.26 -19.90
C HIS A 188 -16.48 3.01 -19.08
N GLY A 189 -16.28 2.65 -17.81
CA GLY A 189 -15.07 3.02 -17.07
C GLY A 189 -13.90 2.14 -17.44
N TRP A 190 -12.89 2.08 -16.58
CA TRP A 190 -11.56 1.54 -16.89
C TRP A 190 -10.86 2.30 -18.03
N CYS A 191 -10.82 3.62 -17.91
CA CYS A 191 -10.20 4.48 -18.91
C CYS A 191 -9.69 5.79 -18.32
N GLN A 192 -8.82 6.48 -19.05
CA GLN A 192 -8.41 7.83 -18.71
C GLN A 192 -9.45 8.84 -19.18
N ARG A 193 -9.75 9.83 -18.34
CA ARG A 193 -10.68 10.92 -18.64
C ARG A 193 -10.04 12.26 -18.30
N ILE A 194 -10.48 13.31 -18.98
CA ILE A 194 -10.06 14.69 -18.69
C ILE A 194 -11.13 15.34 -17.81
N LYS A 195 -10.69 15.97 -16.73
CA LYS A 195 -11.50 16.82 -15.87
C LYS A 195 -11.00 18.26 -15.98
N THR A 196 -11.84 19.13 -16.51
CA THR A 196 -11.52 20.54 -16.70
C THR A 196 -11.79 21.35 -15.44
N ASP A 197 -10.98 22.39 -15.23
CA ASP A 197 -11.08 23.35 -14.11
C ASP A 197 -11.25 22.69 -12.72
N PHE A 198 -10.63 21.53 -12.53
CA PHE A 198 -10.67 20.77 -11.29
C PHE A 198 -9.78 21.39 -10.24
N THR A 199 -10.30 21.54 -9.02
CA THR A 199 -9.54 21.94 -7.83
C THR A 199 -9.03 20.68 -7.13
N PHE A 200 -7.71 20.50 -7.13
CA PHE A 200 -7.02 19.49 -6.36
C PHE A 200 -6.60 20.10 -5.02
N GLU A 201 -7.27 19.74 -3.94
CA GLU A 201 -6.93 20.19 -2.58
C GLU A 201 -5.80 19.30 -2.01
N TYR A 202 -4.74 19.93 -1.48
CA TYR A 202 -3.58 19.20 -0.97
C TYR A 202 -3.89 18.38 0.29
N ASP A 203 -4.95 18.71 1.03
CA ASP A 203 -5.45 17.89 2.14
C ASP A 203 -5.82 16.46 1.70
N PHE A 204 -6.26 16.30 0.45
CA PHE A 204 -6.57 14.99 -0.13
C PHE A 204 -5.40 14.37 -0.90
N LEU A 205 -4.25 15.04 -1.00
CA LEU A 205 -3.04 14.44 -1.57
C LEU A 205 -2.53 13.32 -0.67
N GLU A 206 -2.17 12.19 -1.27
CA GLU A 206 -1.44 11.13 -0.59
C GLU A 206 0.07 11.25 -0.85
N ASP A 207 0.75 11.92 0.06
CA ASP A 207 2.19 12.22 -0.07
C ASP A 207 3.07 11.05 0.40
N GLU A 208 2.72 10.40 1.51
CA GLU A 208 3.54 9.34 2.09
C GLU A 208 3.41 8.00 1.34
N LEU A 209 4.54 7.40 0.96
CA LEU A 209 4.65 5.96 0.79
C LEU A 209 5.30 5.45 2.08
N VAL A 210 4.54 4.75 2.93
CA VAL A 210 5.13 4.10 4.11
C VAL A 210 6.09 3.02 3.60
N VAL A 211 7.39 3.26 3.74
CA VAL A 211 8.49 2.33 3.40
C VAL A 211 8.66 1.29 4.50
#